data_AF-A0A4R2TKK9-F1
#
_entry.id   AF-A0A4R2TKK9-F1
#
_cell.length_a   1.000
_cell.length_b   1.000
_cell.length_c   1.000
_cell.angle_alpha   90.00
_cell.angle_beta   90.00
_cell.angle_gamma   90.00
#
_symmetry.space_group_name_H-M   'P 1'
#
loop_
_entity.id
_entity.type
_entity.pdbx_description
1 polymer ?
#
loop_
_entity_poly.entity_id
_entity_poly.type
_entity_poly.pdbx_seq_one_letter_code
_entity_poly.pdbx_strand_id
1 'polypeptide(L)'
;MKRFLILIIFILPLWGCNTGIQVEKTVSLPSIEDVKEAYYKSYEAFTWFDLTTLPADSSSKEINGRIYNRVNHDIIKTYADLEKYLSSLFTKDIVQEMLSNKSTCYIDIEGELYTMLADRGTDIYKGEAILEVKQINDKEYICTVEVELLGNDFSVTGYETHYYSYELKDGQWLFTNFYLYK
;
A
#
# COMPACT_ATOMS: atom_id res chain seq x y z
N MET A 1 -69.14 41.85 -26.57
CA MET A 1 -68.41 43.12 -26.75
C MET A 1 -66.95 42.92 -26.36
N LYS A 2 -66.02 43.30 -27.27
CA LYS A 2 -64.59 43.62 -27.06
C LYS A 2 -63.71 42.55 -26.35
N ARG A 3 -62.98 41.72 -27.10
CA ARG A 3 -61.57 41.92 -27.56
C ARG A 3 -60.60 42.19 -26.41
N PHE A 4 -59.63 41.30 -26.19
CA PHE A 4 -58.20 41.65 -26.25
C PHE A 4 -57.35 40.36 -26.41
N LEU A 5 -56.59 40.33 -27.49
CA LEU A 5 -55.58 39.34 -27.85
C LEU A 5 -54.27 39.79 -27.19
N ILE A 6 -53.66 38.97 -26.33
CA ILE A 6 -52.30 39.22 -25.82
C ILE A 6 -51.43 38.05 -26.28
N LEU A 7 -50.54 38.36 -27.23
CA LEU A 7 -49.52 37.46 -27.74
C LEU A 7 -48.33 37.53 -26.76
N ILE A 8 -48.12 36.48 -25.96
CA ILE A 8 -46.95 36.38 -25.06
C ILE A 8 -45.91 35.54 -25.79
N ILE A 9 -44.86 36.21 -26.28
CA ILE A 9 -43.66 35.58 -26.85
C ILE A 9 -42.87 35.01 -25.66
N PHE A 10 -42.88 33.69 -25.50
CA PHE A 10 -42.01 32.97 -24.56
C PHE A 10 -40.61 32.87 -25.17
N ILE A 11 -39.67 33.64 -24.63
CA ILE A 11 -38.23 33.46 -24.86
C ILE A 11 -37.80 32.30 -23.94
N LEU A 12 -37.50 31.14 -24.53
CA LEU A 12 -36.92 30.00 -23.82
C LEU A 12 -35.45 30.32 -23.48
N PRO A 13 -35.03 30.30 -22.20
CA PRO A 13 -33.62 30.24 -21.89
C PRO A 13 -33.09 28.84 -22.25
N LEU A 14 -32.20 28.79 -23.23
CA LEU A 14 -31.33 27.64 -23.47
C LEU A 14 -30.42 27.47 -22.26
N TRP A 15 -30.91 26.75 -21.24
CA TRP A 15 -30.05 26.16 -20.23
C TRP A 15 -29.20 25.10 -20.92
N GLY A 16 -27.96 25.49 -21.22
CA GLY A 16 -26.92 24.56 -21.63
C GLY A 16 -26.78 23.49 -20.57
N CYS A 17 -27.04 22.24 -20.94
CA CYS A 17 -26.56 21.08 -20.21
C CYS A 17 -25.03 21.17 -20.17
N ASN A 18 -24.47 21.67 -19.08
CA ASN A 18 -23.07 21.47 -18.77
C ASN A 18 -22.92 20.01 -18.29
N THR A 19 -23.00 19.06 -19.22
CA THR A 19 -22.51 17.71 -18.99
C THR A 19 -21.00 17.82 -18.85
N GLY A 20 -20.55 18.01 -17.60
CA GLY A 20 -19.17 17.73 -17.24
C GLY A 20 -18.89 16.30 -17.66
N ILE A 21 -18.10 16.14 -18.72
CA ILE A 21 -17.51 14.86 -19.08
C ILE A 21 -16.62 14.50 -17.89
N GLN A 22 -17.11 13.62 -17.03
CA GLN A 22 -16.26 12.87 -16.12
C GLN A 22 -15.36 12.04 -17.03
N VAL A 23 -14.13 12.50 -17.25
CA VAL A 23 -13.10 11.69 -17.91
C VAL A 23 -12.85 10.54 -16.95
N GLU A 24 -13.50 9.40 -17.21
CA GLU A 24 -13.25 8.16 -16.50
C GLU A 24 -11.76 7.86 -16.68
N LYS A 25 -10.98 8.03 -15.61
CA LYS A 25 -9.54 7.76 -15.63
C LYS A 25 -9.40 6.26 -15.87
N THR A 26 -9.18 5.88 -17.12
CA THR A 26 -8.91 4.49 -17.49
C THR A 26 -7.58 4.10 -16.85
N VAL A 27 -7.65 3.38 -15.74
CA VAL A 27 -6.46 2.83 -15.07
C VAL A 27 -5.91 1.73 -15.97
N SER A 28 -4.65 1.87 -16.39
CA SER A 28 -4.00 0.86 -17.22
C SER A 28 -3.83 -0.43 -16.43
N LEU A 29 -4.02 -1.55 -17.13
CA LEU A 29 -3.73 -2.88 -16.61
C LEU A 29 -2.19 -3.01 -16.41
N PRO A 30 -1.70 -3.39 -15.22
CA PRO A 30 -0.27 -3.56 -14.95
C PRO A 30 0.32 -4.72 -15.74
N SER A 31 1.60 -4.62 -16.13
CA SER A 31 2.33 -5.78 -16.62
C SER A 31 2.63 -6.75 -15.47
N ILE A 32 2.98 -7.99 -15.79
CA ILE A 32 3.41 -8.98 -14.78
C ILE A 32 4.63 -8.46 -13.99
N GLU A 33 5.53 -7.74 -14.64
CA GLU A 33 6.71 -7.18 -13.97
C GLU A 33 6.34 -6.05 -13.01
N ASP A 34 5.39 -5.19 -13.38
CA ASP A 34 4.88 -4.13 -12.48
C ASP A 34 4.24 -4.74 -11.22
N VAL A 35 3.54 -5.88 -11.36
CA VAL A 35 2.94 -6.59 -10.21
C VAL A 35 4.01 -7.23 -9.33
N LYS A 36 5.10 -7.77 -9.91
CA LYS A 36 6.24 -8.27 -9.14
C LYS A 36 6.93 -7.15 -8.37
N GLU A 37 7.16 -6.01 -9.01
CA GLU A 37 7.74 -4.84 -8.36
C GLU A 37 6.84 -4.35 -7.21
N ALA A 38 5.52 -4.31 -7.42
CA ALA A 38 4.55 -3.99 -6.38
C ALA A 38 4.62 -4.99 -5.21
N TYR A 39 4.74 -6.30 -5.49
CA TYR A 39 4.93 -7.32 -4.46
C TYR A 39 6.20 -7.07 -3.64
N TYR A 40 7.35 -6.85 -4.27
CA TYR A 40 8.60 -6.66 -3.55
C TYR A 40 8.60 -5.39 -2.68
N LYS A 41 8.04 -4.28 -3.20
CA LYS A 41 7.84 -3.05 -2.41
C LYS A 41 6.91 -3.29 -1.22
N SER A 42 5.84 -4.05 -1.42
CA SER A 42 4.88 -4.39 -0.38
C SER A 42 5.49 -5.28 0.70
N TYR A 43 6.28 -6.28 0.28
CA TYR A 43 7.02 -7.15 1.18
C TYR A 43 8.00 -6.34 2.02
N GLU A 44 8.84 -5.52 1.37
CA GLU A 44 9.77 -4.60 2.03
C GLU A 44 9.05 -3.70 3.05
N ALA A 45 7.94 -3.06 2.66
CA ALA A 45 7.16 -2.20 3.53
C ALA A 45 6.64 -2.92 4.78
N PHE A 46 6.23 -4.18 4.64
CA PHE A 46 5.83 -5.02 5.77
C PHE A 46 7.01 -5.36 6.69
N THR A 47 8.20 -5.59 6.13
CA THR A 47 9.40 -5.92 6.92
C THR A 47 9.77 -4.81 7.90
N TRP A 48 9.53 -3.54 7.56
CA TRP A 48 9.83 -2.37 8.38
C TRP A 48 9.08 -2.29 9.71
N PHE A 49 8.10 -3.16 9.94
CA PHE A 49 7.35 -3.19 11.19
C PHE A 49 7.60 -4.45 12.03
N ASP A 50 8.14 -5.53 11.44
CA ASP A 50 8.30 -6.83 12.12
C ASP A 50 9.72 -7.38 12.10
N LEU A 51 10.49 -7.15 11.03
CA LEU A 51 11.79 -7.80 10.81
C LEU A 51 12.95 -6.80 10.86
N THR A 52 12.71 -5.59 10.39
CA THR A 52 13.66 -4.48 10.37
C THR A 52 12.89 -3.16 10.53
N THR A 53 13.53 -2.04 10.22
CA THR A 53 12.95 -0.70 10.28
C THR A 53 13.31 0.09 9.03
N LEU A 54 12.58 1.18 8.77
CA LEU A 54 13.02 2.15 7.77
C LEU A 54 14.45 2.61 8.10
N PRO A 55 15.31 2.83 7.08
CA PRO A 55 16.66 3.34 7.30
C PRO A 55 16.62 4.61 8.15
N ALA A 56 17.51 4.72 9.12
CA ALA A 56 17.56 5.83 10.04
C ALA A 56 18.99 6.37 10.18
N ASP A 57 19.12 7.66 10.48
CA ASP A 57 20.41 8.28 10.78
C ASP A 57 20.74 8.24 12.29
N SER A 58 21.89 8.78 12.66
CA SER A 58 22.37 8.78 14.06
C SER A 58 21.68 9.81 14.95
N SER A 59 20.83 10.69 14.40
CA SER A 59 20.06 11.67 15.15
C SER A 59 18.94 10.96 15.88
N SER A 60 18.92 11.05 17.21
CA SER A 60 17.91 10.37 18.02
C SER A 60 17.24 11.29 19.04
N LYS A 61 16.04 10.89 19.48
CA LYS A 61 15.26 11.50 20.55
C LYS A 61 14.80 10.41 21.51
N GLU A 62 14.83 10.69 22.82
CA GLU A 62 14.31 9.79 23.84
C GLU A 62 12.88 10.23 24.23
N ILE A 63 11.92 9.33 24.07
CA ILE A 63 10.51 9.56 24.40
C ILE A 63 10.05 8.43 25.31
N ASN A 64 9.61 8.76 26.53
CA ASN A 64 9.11 7.79 27.52
C ASN A 64 10.07 6.59 27.75
N GLY A 65 11.38 6.85 27.81
CA GLY A 65 12.41 5.82 28.04
C GLY A 65 12.73 4.94 26.82
N ARG A 66 12.28 5.32 25.62
CA ARG A 66 12.60 4.66 24.35
C ARG A 66 13.36 5.61 23.44
N ILE A 67 14.39 5.09 22.78
CA ILE A 67 15.20 5.84 21.82
C ILE A 67 14.59 5.65 20.43
N TYR A 68 14.37 6.76 19.75
CA TYR A 68 13.92 6.79 18.37
C TYR A 68 14.94 7.54 17.52
N ASN A 69 15.30 6.98 16.37
CA ASN A 69 16.24 7.53 15.40
C ASN A 69 15.48 8.15 14.23
N ARG A 70 15.97 9.28 13.71
CA ARG A 70 15.32 9.97 12.60
C ARG A 70 15.39 9.12 11.35
N VAL A 71 14.26 8.91 10.69
CA VAL A 71 14.19 8.19 9.42
C VAL A 71 14.94 8.95 8.33
N ASN A 72 15.80 8.23 7.63
CA ASN A 72 16.56 8.69 6.48
C ASN A 72 16.14 7.92 5.23
N HIS A 73 14.98 8.27 4.68
CA HIS A 73 14.44 7.67 3.47
C HIS A 73 14.07 8.75 2.46
N ASP A 74 14.32 8.57 1.16
CA ASP A 74 14.16 9.63 0.15
C ASP A 74 12.74 10.22 0.08
N ILE A 75 11.73 9.34 0.14
CA ILE A 75 10.31 9.72 0.00
C ILE A 75 9.57 9.84 1.34
N ILE A 76 9.85 8.96 2.31
CA ILE A 76 9.13 8.87 3.58
C ILE A 76 9.86 9.72 4.62
N LYS A 77 9.38 10.96 4.84
CA LYS A 77 10.00 11.91 5.78
C LYS A 77 9.14 12.19 7.01
N THR A 78 7.83 12.04 6.89
CA THR A 78 6.84 12.29 7.96
C THR A 78 5.96 11.06 8.18
N TYR A 79 5.21 11.04 9.27
CA TYR A 79 4.23 9.96 9.48
C TYR A 79 3.13 9.95 8.40
N ALA A 80 2.74 11.13 7.92
CA ALA A 80 1.80 11.26 6.81
C ALA A 80 2.37 10.69 5.49
N ASP A 81 3.68 10.83 5.25
CA ASP A 81 4.33 10.20 4.09
C ASP A 81 4.35 8.69 4.20
N LEU A 82 4.57 8.14 5.40
CA LEU A 82 4.51 6.69 5.65
C LEU A 82 3.10 6.16 5.39
N GLU A 83 2.08 6.78 5.97
CA GLU A 83 0.69 6.39 5.74
C GLU A 83 0.31 6.48 4.26
N LYS A 84 0.74 7.54 3.57
CA LYS A 84 0.51 7.72 2.13
C LYS A 84 1.23 6.66 1.31
N TYR A 85 2.47 6.34 1.64
CA TYR A 85 3.23 5.28 0.98
C TYR A 85 2.56 3.92 1.16
N LEU A 86 2.14 3.57 2.38
CA LEU A 86 1.41 2.32 2.63
C LEU A 86 0.05 2.29 1.91
N SER A 87 -0.68 3.40 1.89
CA SER A 87 -1.94 3.54 1.14
C SER A 87 -1.74 3.49 -0.38
N SER A 88 -0.50 3.61 -0.86
CA SER A 88 -0.16 3.38 -2.26
C SER A 88 -0.10 1.90 -2.63
N LEU A 89 0.11 1.03 -1.63
CA LEU A 89 0.41 -0.40 -1.78
C LEU A 89 -0.75 -1.30 -1.30
N PHE A 90 -1.45 -0.89 -0.25
CA PHE A 90 -2.43 -1.72 0.45
C PHE A 90 -3.81 -1.06 0.56
N THR A 91 -4.82 -1.89 0.75
CA THR A 91 -6.14 -1.42 1.17
C THR A 91 -6.12 -0.79 2.55
N LYS A 92 -7.09 0.09 2.80
CA LYS A 92 -7.18 0.91 4.02
C LYS A 92 -7.17 0.07 5.31
N ASP A 93 -7.83 -1.07 5.31
CA ASP A 93 -7.89 -2.01 6.43
C ASP A 93 -6.51 -2.57 6.77
N ILE A 94 -5.72 -3.00 5.78
CA ILE A 94 -4.33 -3.44 5.99
C ILE A 94 -3.47 -2.28 6.52
N VAL A 95 -3.57 -1.09 5.93
CA VAL A 95 -2.83 0.10 6.40
C VAL A 95 -3.17 0.40 7.85
N GLN A 96 -4.47 0.41 8.18
CA GLN A 96 -4.93 0.65 9.54
C GLN A 96 -4.42 -0.41 10.51
N GLU A 97 -4.40 -1.68 10.13
CA GLU A 97 -3.85 -2.77 10.94
C GLU A 97 -2.35 -2.56 11.20
N MET A 98 -1.57 -2.31 10.15
CA MET A 98 -0.13 -2.06 10.25
C MET A 98 0.16 -0.88 11.19
N LEU A 99 -0.52 0.24 11.01
CA LEU A 99 -0.28 1.44 11.81
C LEU A 99 -0.84 1.30 13.22
N SER A 100 -1.99 0.66 13.44
CA SER A 100 -2.58 0.55 14.78
C SER A 100 -1.82 -0.44 15.66
N ASN A 101 -1.52 -1.63 15.14
CA ASN A 101 -0.90 -2.70 15.92
C ASN A 101 0.61 -2.48 16.12
N LYS A 102 1.26 -1.73 15.23
CA LYS A 102 2.72 -1.58 15.19
C LYS A 102 3.20 -0.12 15.26
N SER A 103 2.30 0.84 15.49
CA SER A 103 2.61 2.29 15.65
C SER A 103 3.69 2.58 16.68
N THR A 104 3.95 1.70 17.64
CA THR A 104 4.97 1.96 18.66
C THR A 104 6.38 2.09 18.09
N CYS A 105 6.63 1.57 16.89
CA CYS A 105 7.92 1.66 16.23
C CYS A 105 8.13 2.99 15.49
N TYR A 106 7.07 3.71 15.10
CA TYR A 106 7.15 4.94 14.30
C TYR A 106 6.41 6.09 14.97
N ILE A 107 7.09 7.23 15.12
CA ILE A 107 6.51 8.43 15.72
C ILE A 107 6.86 9.67 14.91
N ASP A 108 5.95 10.63 14.86
CA ASP A 108 6.23 11.96 14.33
C ASP A 108 6.70 12.86 15.48
N ILE A 109 7.83 13.55 15.28
CA ILE A 109 8.31 14.57 16.21
C ILE A 109 8.61 15.82 15.40
N GLU A 110 7.79 16.86 15.59
CA GLU A 110 7.97 18.17 14.97
C GLU A 110 7.98 18.13 13.43
N GLY A 111 7.24 17.19 12.82
CA GLY A 111 7.15 17.04 11.37
C GLY A 111 8.28 16.22 10.77
N GLU A 112 9.04 15.48 11.59
CA GLU A 112 10.03 14.50 11.14
C GLU A 112 9.62 13.10 11.65
N LEU A 113 9.74 12.09 10.80
CA LEU A 113 9.49 10.71 11.16
C LEU A 113 10.70 10.13 11.89
N TYR A 114 10.43 9.49 13.02
CA TYR A 114 11.41 8.74 13.78
C TYR A 114 10.97 7.28 13.93
N THR A 115 11.95 6.38 13.98
CA THR A 115 11.76 4.94 14.16
C THR A 115 12.56 4.40 15.33
N MET A 116 12.05 3.39 16.02
CA MET A 116 12.80 2.66 17.03
C MET A 116 13.57 1.53 16.37
N LEU A 117 14.91 1.59 16.39
CA LEU A 117 15.76 0.54 15.82
C LEU A 117 15.49 -0.80 16.49
N ALA A 118 15.01 -1.77 15.72
CA ALA A 118 14.67 -3.11 16.19
C ALA A 118 14.75 -4.12 15.04
N ASP A 119 15.96 -4.61 14.75
CA ASP A 119 16.17 -5.64 13.74
C ASP A 119 16.01 -7.03 14.37
N ARG A 120 14.92 -7.70 14.03
CA ARG A 120 14.66 -9.10 14.43
C ARG A 120 15.25 -10.10 13.44
N GLY A 121 15.50 -9.68 12.20
CA GLY A 121 15.94 -10.56 11.12
C GLY A 121 14.79 -11.45 10.62
N THR A 122 15.09 -12.27 9.61
CA THR A 122 14.17 -13.26 9.04
C THR A 122 14.20 -14.56 9.85
N ASP A 123 13.19 -15.43 9.69
CA ASP A 123 13.27 -16.80 10.21
C ASP A 123 14.40 -17.56 9.50
N ILE A 124 15.34 -18.09 10.28
CA ILE A 124 16.51 -18.83 9.79
C ILE A 124 16.13 -20.19 9.21
N TYR A 125 14.90 -20.66 9.46
CA TYR A 125 14.36 -21.91 8.92
C TYR A 125 13.56 -21.71 7.62
N LYS A 126 13.57 -20.50 7.06
CA LYS A 126 13.02 -20.20 5.72
C LYS A 126 14.16 -20.00 4.73
N GLY A 127 14.12 -20.71 3.62
CA GLY A 127 15.12 -20.65 2.55
C GLY A 127 14.72 -19.69 1.42
N GLU A 128 14.98 -20.11 0.17
CA GLU A 128 14.62 -19.32 -1.00
C GLU A 128 13.10 -19.16 -1.12
N ALA A 129 12.67 -17.99 -1.59
CA ALA A 129 11.27 -17.70 -1.90
C ALA A 129 11.12 -17.40 -3.39
N ILE A 130 10.25 -18.14 -4.07
CA ILE A 130 9.99 -18.01 -5.49
C ILE A 130 8.62 -17.37 -5.70
N LEU A 131 8.58 -16.26 -6.45
CA LEU A 131 7.36 -15.53 -6.78
C LEU A 131 6.87 -15.88 -8.18
N GLU A 132 5.63 -16.38 -8.25
CA GLU A 132 4.85 -16.50 -9.48
C GLU A 132 3.68 -15.51 -9.45
N VAL A 133 3.40 -14.86 -10.58
CA VAL A 133 2.27 -13.93 -10.71
C VAL A 133 1.36 -14.39 -11.83
N LYS A 134 0.06 -14.48 -11.53
CA LYS A 134 -0.96 -14.87 -12.49
C LYS A 134 -2.05 -13.81 -12.56
N GLN A 135 -2.32 -13.30 -13.76
CA GLN A 135 -3.50 -12.49 -14.02
C GLN A 135 -4.75 -13.38 -14.01
N ILE A 136 -5.75 -13.02 -13.22
CA ILE A 136 -7.02 -13.76 -13.12
C ILE A 136 -8.05 -13.12 -14.05
N ASN A 137 -8.12 -11.79 -14.08
CA ASN A 137 -9.00 -11.02 -14.94
C ASN A 137 -8.45 -9.59 -15.13
N ASP A 138 -9.25 -8.67 -15.66
CA ASP A 138 -8.87 -7.27 -15.90
C ASP A 138 -8.76 -6.41 -14.61
N LYS A 139 -9.09 -6.99 -13.45
CA LYS A 139 -9.14 -6.32 -12.14
C LYS A 139 -8.41 -7.07 -11.02
N GLU A 140 -7.75 -8.18 -11.32
CA GLU A 140 -7.17 -9.05 -10.30
C GLU A 140 -5.96 -9.84 -10.80
N TYR A 141 -4.93 -9.89 -9.96
CA TYR A 141 -3.79 -10.80 -10.03
C TYR A 141 -3.69 -11.58 -8.72
N ILE A 142 -3.13 -12.78 -8.81
CA ILE A 142 -2.67 -13.55 -7.65
C ILE A 142 -1.15 -13.67 -7.74
N CYS A 143 -0.47 -13.22 -6.68
CA CYS A 143 0.93 -13.50 -6.43
C CYS A 143 1.03 -14.75 -5.55
N THR A 144 1.61 -15.81 -6.09
CA THR A 144 1.90 -17.05 -5.37
C THR A 144 3.36 -17.03 -4.97
N VAL A 145 3.64 -17.23 -3.69
CA VAL A 145 5.01 -17.30 -3.15
C VAL A 145 5.22 -18.65 -2.54
N GLU A 146 6.14 -19.42 -3.10
CA GLU A 146 6.58 -20.69 -2.53
C GLU A 146 7.89 -20.46 -1.77
N VAL A 147 7.93 -20.87 -0.50
CA VAL A 147 9.06 -20.64 0.41
C VAL A 147 9.61 -21.99 0.87
N GLU A 148 10.91 -22.17 0.75
CA GLU A 148 11.60 -23.35 1.27
C GLU A 148 11.54 -23.41 2.80
N LEU A 149 11.28 -24.60 3.33
CA LEU A 149 11.38 -24.91 4.76
C LEU A 149 12.67 -25.67 5.02
N LEU A 150 13.54 -25.11 5.86
CA LEU A 150 14.86 -25.66 6.15
C LEU A 150 14.86 -26.50 7.43
N GLY A 151 15.55 -27.64 7.39
CA GLY A 151 15.84 -28.47 8.55
C GLY A 151 16.96 -27.88 9.42
N ASN A 152 17.27 -28.55 10.54
CA ASN A 152 18.35 -28.13 11.44
C ASN A 152 19.74 -28.12 10.79
N ASP A 153 19.92 -28.88 9.72
CA ASP A 153 21.15 -28.93 8.91
C ASP A 153 21.09 -27.97 7.71
N PHE A 154 20.08 -27.11 7.65
CA PHE A 154 19.77 -26.19 6.55
C PHE A 154 19.51 -26.87 5.20
N SER A 155 19.22 -28.18 5.20
CA SER A 155 18.70 -28.85 4.00
C SER A 155 17.22 -28.51 3.79
N VAL A 156 16.79 -28.47 2.53
CA VAL A 156 15.37 -28.26 2.19
C VAL A 156 14.57 -29.49 2.61
N THR A 157 13.59 -29.29 3.49
CA THR A 157 12.73 -30.35 4.05
C THR A 157 11.30 -30.29 3.53
N GLY A 158 10.91 -29.17 2.92
CA GLY A 158 9.59 -28.97 2.37
C GLY A 158 9.42 -27.55 1.82
N TYR A 159 8.18 -27.23 1.48
CA TYR A 159 7.78 -25.93 0.96
C TYR A 159 6.46 -25.52 1.60
N GLU A 160 6.28 -24.23 1.81
CA GLU A 160 4.97 -23.62 2.09
C GLU A 160 4.60 -22.64 0.97
N THR A 161 3.30 -22.45 0.77
CA THR A 161 2.78 -21.61 -0.31
C THR A 161 1.87 -20.53 0.25
N HIS A 162 2.11 -19.29 -0.16
CA HIS A 162 1.33 -18.11 0.21
C HIS A 162 0.69 -17.49 -1.03
N TYR A 163 -0.49 -16.89 -0.84
CA TYR A 163 -1.27 -16.28 -1.90
C TYR A 163 -1.62 -14.84 -1.52
N TYR A 164 -1.27 -13.89 -2.38
CA TYR A 164 -1.51 -12.47 -2.19
C TYR A 164 -2.35 -11.94 -3.34
N SER A 165 -3.52 -11.38 -3.01
CA SER A 165 -4.44 -10.80 -3.99
C SER A 165 -4.06 -9.36 -4.27
N TYR A 166 -3.89 -9.03 -5.55
CA TYR A 166 -3.59 -7.69 -6.04
C TYR A 166 -4.71 -7.22 -6.98
N GLU A 167 -5.52 -6.27 -6.52
CA GLU A 167 -6.82 -5.95 -7.12
C GLU A 167 -6.97 -4.46 -7.43
N LEU A 168 -7.72 -4.15 -8.49
CA LEU A 168 -8.14 -2.79 -8.78
C LEU A 168 -9.29 -2.37 -7.86
N LYS A 169 -9.01 -1.49 -6.90
CA LYS A 169 -9.98 -0.90 -5.97
C LYS A 169 -10.04 0.61 -6.18
N ASP A 170 -11.24 1.14 -6.41
CA ASP A 170 -11.50 2.58 -6.52
C ASP A 170 -10.53 3.34 -7.45
N GLY A 171 -10.10 2.70 -8.53
CA GLY A 171 -9.17 3.29 -9.50
C GLY A 171 -7.69 3.19 -9.12
N GLN A 172 -7.33 2.31 -8.19
CA GLN A 172 -5.96 2.04 -7.78
C GLN A 172 -5.73 0.53 -7.60
N TRP A 173 -4.58 0.05 -8.07
CA TRP A 173 -4.17 -1.34 -7.83
C TRP A 173 -3.54 -1.46 -6.44
N LEU A 174 -4.07 -2.36 -5.62
CA LEU A 174 -3.71 -2.52 -4.20
C LEU A 174 -3.67 -4.00 -3.83
N PHE A 175 -2.79 -4.37 -2.90
CA PHE A 175 -2.92 -5.64 -2.21
C PHE A 175 -4.10 -5.60 -1.24
N THR A 176 -4.99 -6.57 -1.38
CA THR A 176 -6.20 -6.76 -0.55
C THR A 176 -6.03 -7.88 0.48
N ASN A 177 -4.97 -8.67 0.33
CA ASN A 177 -4.51 -9.67 1.28
C ASN A 177 -2.97 -9.66 1.30
N PHE A 178 -2.37 -9.31 2.43
CA PHE A 178 -0.92 -9.28 2.58
C PHE A 178 -0.48 -9.54 4.02
N TYR A 179 0.57 -10.34 4.18
CA TYR A 179 1.19 -10.66 5.46
C TYR A 179 2.61 -11.19 5.22
N LEU A 180 3.46 -11.07 6.24
CA LEU A 180 4.76 -11.75 6.25
C LEU A 180 4.57 -13.23 6.60
N TYR A 181 5.06 -14.11 5.75
CA TYR A 181 5.32 -15.48 6.15
C TYR A 181 6.42 -15.47 7.23
N LYS A 182 6.17 -16.20 8.31
CA LYS A 182 7.06 -16.28 9.48
C LYS A 182 7.57 -17.69 9.64
#